data_AF-A0AA90TMS1-F1
#
_entry.id   AF-A0AA90TMS1-F1
#
_cell.length_a   1.000
_cell.length_b   1.000
_cell.length_c   1.000
_cell.angle_alpha   90.00
_cell.angle_beta   90.00
_cell.angle_gamma   90.00
#
_symmetry.space_group_name_H-M   'P 1'
#
loop_
_entity.id
_entity.type
_entity.pdbx_description
1 polymer ?
#
loop_
_entity_poly.entity_id
_entity_poly.type
_entity_poly.pdbx_seq_one_letter_code
_entity_poly.pdbx_strand_id
1 'polypeptide(L)'
;MPFTLCHPAIVIPLHRYASNVTSLPALVIGSMMPDFAYFFAFGVSGSVSHSVPGIFLYCVPVGALVYLLYYALLRQAFLAWLPQVVSARMAWQIPMPLSRLMAQ
;
A
#
# COMPACT_ATOMS: atom_id res chain seq x y z
N MET A 1 -11.10 -7.02 13.09
CA MET A 1 -10.87 -5.99 14.13
C MET A 1 -11.52 -4.69 13.65
N PRO A 2 -12.16 -3.86 14.50
CA PRO A 2 -12.91 -2.69 14.02
C PRO A 2 -12.03 -1.47 13.64
N PHE A 3 -10.70 -1.62 13.62
CA PHE A 3 -9.78 -0.55 13.26
C PHE A 3 -8.81 -1.00 12.17
N THR A 4 -9.11 -0.64 10.93
CA THR A 4 -8.33 -1.04 9.75
C THR A 4 -6.88 -0.56 9.82
N LEU A 5 -6.62 0.57 10.50
CA LEU A 5 -5.26 1.10 10.71
C LEU A 5 -4.43 0.29 11.72
N CYS A 6 -5.00 -0.66 12.46
CA CYS A 6 -4.21 -1.63 13.25
C CYS A 6 -3.31 -2.50 12.34
N HIS A 7 -3.74 -2.80 11.12
CA HIS A 7 -3.02 -3.70 10.22
C HIS A 7 -1.73 -3.05 9.67
N PRO A 8 -1.73 -1.77 9.23
CA PRO A 8 -0.51 -1.03 8.94
C PRO A 8 0.50 -1.02 10.11
N ALA A 9 0.03 -0.98 11.36
CA ALA A 9 0.91 -0.93 12.53
C ALA A 9 1.78 -2.18 12.67
N ILE A 10 1.28 -3.37 12.29
CA ILE A 10 2.05 -4.61 12.39
C ILE A 10 3.06 -4.77 11.25
N VAL A 11 2.80 -4.17 10.08
CA VAL A 11 3.68 -4.29 8.91
C VAL A 11 4.83 -3.28 8.92
N ILE A 12 4.74 -2.18 9.67
CA ILE A 12 5.83 -1.19 9.79
C ILE A 12 7.12 -1.82 10.38
N PRO A 13 7.07 -2.52 11.54
CA PRO A 13 8.23 -3.25 12.05
C PRO A 13 8.75 -4.31 11.07
N LEU A 14 7.86 -5.06 10.42
CA LEU A 14 8.24 -6.07 9.44
C LEU A 14 9.05 -5.47 8.29
N HIS A 15 8.58 -4.34 7.73
CA HIS A 15 9.30 -3.63 6.68
C HIS A 15 10.68 -3.14 7.15
N ARG A 16 10.81 -2.71 8.41
CA ARG A 16 12.10 -2.29 8.97
C ARG A 16 13.15 -3.41 8.94
N TYR A 17 12.76 -4.66 9.17
CA TYR A 17 13.68 -5.80 9.13
C TYR A 17 13.92 -6.35 7.73
N ALA A 18 12.93 -6.21 6.83
CA ALA A 18 12.96 -6.78 5.48
C ALA A 18 12.92 -5.72 4.38
N SER A 19 13.51 -4.54 4.61
CA SER A 19 13.39 -3.38 3.72
C SER A 19 13.94 -3.62 2.32
N ASN A 20 14.88 -4.56 2.17
CA ASN A 20 15.52 -4.88 0.90
C ASN A 20 14.64 -5.74 -0.03
N VAL A 21 13.59 -6.37 0.51
CA VAL A 21 12.71 -7.30 -0.23
C VAL A 21 11.23 -6.94 -0.12
N THR A 22 10.90 -5.87 0.60
CA THR A 22 9.52 -5.42 0.81
C THR A 22 9.34 -3.97 0.43
N SER A 23 8.13 -3.63 0.01
CA SER A 23 7.71 -2.25 -0.23
C SER A 23 6.73 -1.84 0.87
N LEU A 24 7.06 -0.80 1.65
CA LEU A 24 6.20 -0.29 2.71
C LEU A 24 4.78 0.06 2.20
N PRO A 25 4.60 0.84 1.12
CA PRO A 25 3.26 1.13 0.62
C PRO A 25 2.50 -0.13 0.17
N ALA A 26 3.18 -1.12 -0.43
CA ALA A 26 2.54 -2.38 -0.81
C ALA A 26 2.07 -3.17 0.43
N LEU A 27 2.89 -3.23 1.48
CA LEU A 27 2.54 -3.87 2.75
C LEU A 27 1.37 -3.17 3.44
N VAL A 28 1.38 -1.83 3.49
CA VAL A 28 0.30 -1.04 4.09
C VAL A 28 -1.01 -1.28 3.34
N ILE A 29 -1.01 -1.14 2.01
CA ILE A 29 -2.20 -1.38 1.18
C ILE A 29 -2.69 -2.82 1.37
N GLY A 30 -1.82 -3.80 1.18
CA GLY A 30 -2.17 -5.22 1.31
C GLY A 30 -2.74 -5.58 2.67
N SER A 31 -2.19 -5.03 3.76
CA SER A 31 -2.66 -5.28 5.13
C SER A 31 -4.09 -4.79 5.38
N MET A 32 -4.57 -3.82 4.60
CA MET A 32 -5.91 -3.25 4.74
C MET A 32 -6.93 -3.91 3.79
N MET A 33 -6.49 -4.65 2.76
CA MET A 33 -7.38 -5.20 1.72
C MET A 33 -8.52 -6.10 2.24
N PRO A 34 -8.32 -6.97 3.25
CA PRO A 34 -9.42 -7.77 3.78
C PRO A 34 -10.59 -6.91 4.31
N ASP A 35 -10.28 -5.72 4.82
CA ASP A 35 -11.28 -4.81 5.38
C ASP A 35 -11.93 -3.89 4.33
N PHE A 36 -11.36 -3.77 3.13
CA PHE A 36 -11.92 -2.93 2.07
C PHE A 36 -13.32 -3.37 1.63
N ALA A 37 -13.64 -4.66 1.80
CA ALA A 37 -14.98 -5.20 1.58
C ALA A 37 -16.07 -4.53 2.46
N TYR A 38 -15.70 -3.92 3.60
CA TYR A 38 -16.62 -3.17 4.44
C TYR A 38 -16.79 -1.71 4.00
N PHE A 39 -15.80 -1.13 3.33
CA PHE A 39 -15.83 0.27 2.88
C PHE A 39 -16.45 0.43 1.49
N PHE A 40 -16.31 -0.58 0.65
CA PHE A 40 -16.77 -0.56 -0.73
C PHE A 40 -17.76 -1.69 -0.97
N ALA A 41 -18.88 -1.37 -1.62
CA ALA A 41 -19.91 -2.33 -2.00
C ALA A 41 -19.48 -3.18 -3.22
N PHE A 42 -18.32 -3.84 -3.14
CA PHE A 42 -17.79 -4.70 -4.22
C PHE A 42 -18.56 -6.02 -4.37
N GLY A 43 -19.64 -6.23 -3.63
CA GLY A 43 -20.43 -7.48 -3.65
C GLY A 43 -19.77 -8.66 -2.97
N VAL A 44 -18.59 -8.48 -2.35
CA VAL A 44 -17.87 -9.49 -1.57
C VAL A 44 -18.18 -9.28 -0.09
N SER A 45 -18.62 -10.32 0.61
CA SER A 45 -18.83 -10.23 2.06
C SER A 45 -17.48 -10.17 2.78
N GLY A 46 -17.45 -9.47 3.93
CA GLY A 46 -16.26 -9.43 4.77
C GLY A 46 -15.76 -10.80 5.23
N SER A 47 -16.63 -11.81 5.32
CA SER A 47 -16.24 -13.19 5.62
C SER A 47 -15.45 -13.84 4.48
N VAL A 48 -15.75 -13.50 3.22
CA VAL A 48 -15.03 -14.03 2.06
C VAL A 48 -13.67 -13.36 1.94
N SER A 49 -13.56 -12.03 2.11
CA SER A 49 -12.27 -11.33 2.04
C SER A 49 -11.29 -11.75 3.14
N HIS A 50 -11.79 -12.18 4.30
CA HIS A 50 -11.01 -12.72 5.41
C HIS A 50 -10.73 -14.23 5.32
N SER A 51 -11.20 -14.92 4.27
CA SER A 51 -10.89 -16.33 4.02
C SER A 51 -9.53 -16.50 3.33
N VAL A 52 -8.86 -17.64 3.52
CA VAL A 52 -7.59 -17.94 2.83
C VAL A 52 -7.73 -17.81 1.30
N PRO A 53 -8.77 -18.37 0.64
CA PRO A 53 -8.97 -18.17 -0.79
C PRO A 53 -9.23 -16.70 -1.15
N GLY A 54 -10.00 -15.96 -0.34
CA GLY A 54 -10.29 -14.55 -0.57
C GLY A 54 -9.06 -13.65 -0.46
N ILE A 55 -8.06 -14.02 0.35
CA ILE A 55 -6.79 -13.31 0.38
C ILE A 55 -6.11 -13.38 -1.00
N PHE A 56 -6.01 -14.58 -1.59
CA PHE A 56 -5.33 -14.75 -2.88
C PHE A 56 -6.17 -14.30 -4.09
N LEU A 57 -7.48 -14.56 -4.08
CA LEU A 57 -8.36 -14.32 -5.23
C LEU A 57 -8.95 -12.91 -5.25
N TYR A 58 -9.02 -12.23 -4.10
CA TYR A 58 -9.57 -10.89 -3.99
C TYR A 58 -8.54 -9.89 -3.45
N CYS A 59 -7.98 -10.13 -2.26
CA CYS A 59 -7.13 -9.12 -1.61
C CYS A 59 -5.84 -8.83 -2.39
N VAL A 60 -5.17 -9.86 -2.91
CA VAL A 60 -3.95 -9.70 -3.73
C VAL A 60 -4.23 -8.97 -5.04
N PRO A 61 -5.17 -9.40 -5.91
CA PRO A 61 -5.39 -8.72 -7.19
C PRO A 61 -5.94 -7.30 -7.02
N VAL A 62 -6.89 -7.09 -6.12
CA VAL A 62 -7.44 -5.74 -5.86
C VAL A 62 -6.39 -4.86 -5.19
N GLY A 63 -5.63 -5.40 -4.23
CA GLY A 63 -4.52 -4.67 -3.59
C GLY A 63 -3.41 -4.29 -4.57
N ALA A 64 -3.08 -5.17 -5.52
CA ALA A 64 -2.14 -4.87 -6.58
C ALA A 64 -2.65 -3.74 -7.49
N LEU A 65 -3.94 -3.76 -7.85
CA LEU A 65 -4.56 -2.67 -8.61
C LEU A 65 -4.49 -1.33 -7.85
N VAL A 66 -4.86 -1.34 -6.56
CA VAL A 66 -4.78 -0.14 -5.71
C VAL A 66 -3.34 0.36 -5.59
N TYR A 67 -2.37 -0.54 -5.43
CA TYR A 67 -0.95 -0.20 -5.41
C TYR A 67 -0.49 0.45 -6.73
N LEU A 68 -0.91 -0.09 -7.88
CA LEU A 68 -0.59 0.49 -9.19
C LEU A 68 -1.21 1.89 -9.35
N LEU A 69 -2.46 2.08 -8.93
CA LEU A 69 -3.11 3.39 -8.95
C LEU A 69 -2.40 4.39 -8.03
N TYR A 70 -2.04 3.98 -6.82
CA TYR A 70 -1.23 4.78 -5.90
C TYR A 70 0.09 5.18 -6.57
N TYR A 71 0.80 4.22 -7.15
CA TYR A 71 2.10 4.45 -7.76
C TYR A 71 2.02 5.39 -8.97
N ALA A 72 1.02 5.22 -9.82
CA ALA A 72 0.86 5.98 -11.05
C ALA A 72 0.32 7.41 -10.83
N LEU A 73 -0.62 7.59 -9.88
CA LEU A 73 -1.39 8.83 -9.76
C LEU A 73 -1.10 9.58 -8.46
N LEU A 74 -1.02 8.88 -7.34
CA LEU A 74 -1.07 9.51 -6.01
C LEU A 74 0.31 9.68 -5.37
N ARG A 75 1.32 8.94 -5.81
CA ARG A 75 2.64 8.87 -5.18
C ARG A 75 3.30 10.24 -5.01
N GLN A 76 3.34 11.03 -6.08
CA GLN A 76 4.01 12.34 -6.04
C GLN A 76 3.30 13.30 -5.10
N ALA A 77 1.97 13.38 -5.19
CA ALA A 77 1.16 14.18 -4.28
C ALA A 77 1.35 13.74 -2.83
N PHE A 78 1.33 12.44 -2.57
CA PHE A 78 1.51 11.89 -1.23
C PHE A 78 2.87 12.24 -0.62
N LEU A 79 3.96 12.10 -1.39
CA LEU A 79 5.30 12.47 -0.94
C LEU A 79 5.47 13.98 -0.72
N ALA A 80 4.76 14.81 -1.50
CA ALA A 80 4.79 16.26 -1.34
C ALA A 80 4.06 16.75 -0.09
N TRP A 81 3.05 16.00 0.38
CA TRP A 81 2.24 16.35 1.55
C TRP A 81 2.83 15.83 2.87
N LEU A 82 3.81 14.92 2.81
CA LEU A 82 4.46 14.37 4.00
C LEU A 82 5.53 15.34 4.56
N PRO A 83 5.78 15.30 5.89
CA PRO A 83 6.94 15.97 6.47
C PRO A 83 8.22 15.52 5.77
N GLN A 84 9.12 16.47 5.50
CA GLN A 84 10.30 16.25 4.66
C GLN A 84 11.19 15.08 5.13
N VAL A 85 11.28 14.88 6.44
CA VAL A 85 12.01 13.74 7.04
C VAL A 85 11.40 12.39 6.67
N VAL A 86 10.08 12.29 6.62
CA VAL A 86 9.36 11.05 6.28
C VAL A 86 9.40 10.84 4.76
N SER A 87 9.14 11.89 3.98
CA SER A 87 9.18 11.85 2.52
C SER A 87 10.55 11.41 2.00
N ALA A 88 11.64 11.97 2.55
CA ALA A 88 13.01 11.59 2.18
C ALA A 88 13.29 10.09 2.43
N ARG A 89 12.85 9.54 3.57
CA ARG A 89 13.05 8.11 3.90
C ARG A 89 12.28 7.17 2.97
N MET A 90 11.14 7.62 2.44
CA MET A 90 10.35 6.85 1.49
C MET A 90 10.82 7.04 0.04
N ALA A 91 11.39 8.19 -0.30
CA ALA A 91 11.86 8.51 -1.65
C ALA A 91 13.09 7.70 -2.08
N TRP A 92 13.98 7.36 -1.14
CA TRP A 92 15.23 6.61 -1.41
C TRP A 92 15.01 5.15 -1.82
N GLN A 93 13.87 4.55 -1.47
CA GLN A 93 13.60 3.12 -1.72
C GLN A 93 13.10 2.85 -3.16
N ILE A 94 13.06 3.86 -4.02
CA ILE A 94 12.40 3.77 -5.34
C ILE A 94 13.27 4.46 -6.40
N PRO A 95 13.61 3.79 -7.53
CA PRO A 95 14.25 4.45 -8.65
C PRO A 95 13.33 5.56 -9.17
N MET A 96 13.78 6.81 -9.15
CA MET A 96 13.05 7.94 -9.73
C MET A 96 13.20 7.90 -11.26
N PRO A 97 12.15 7.61 -12.06
CA PRO A 97 12.26 7.68 -13.51
C PRO A 97 12.09 9.11 -14.05
N LEU A 98 11.62 10.05 -13.23
CA LEU A 98 11.13 11.36 -13.69
C LEU A 98 12.07 12.54 -13.45
N SER A 99 13.19 12.37 -12.73
CA SER A 99 14.19 13.45 -12.64
C SER A 99 14.95 13.69 -13.95
N ARG A 100 14.85 12.79 -14.94
CA ARG A 100 15.47 12.98 -16.26
C ARG A 100 14.61 13.74 -17.28
N LEU A 101 13.30 13.87 -17.06
CA LEU A 101 12.39 14.50 -18.04
C LEU A 101 12.09 15.97 -17.74
N MET A 102 12.41 16.46 -16.54
CA MET A 102 12.21 17.88 -16.15
C MET A 102 13.53 18.67 -16.12
N ALA A 103 14.63 18.05 -16.56
CA ALA A 103 15.96 18.66 -16.63
C ALA A 103 16.44 18.83 -18.09
N GLN A 104 15.54 18.74 -19.07
CA GLN A 104 15.78 19.06 -20.48
C GLN A 104 14.93 20.25 -20.88
#